data_AF-W9H6C9-F1
#
_entry.id   AF-W9H6C9-F1
#
_cell.length_a   1.000
_cell.length_b   1.000
_cell.length_c   1.000
_cell.angle_alpha   90.00
_cell.angle_beta   90.00
_cell.angle_gamma   90.00
#
_symmetry.space_group_name_H-M   'P 1'
#
loop_
_entity.id
_entity.type
_entity.pdbx_description
1 polymer ?
#
loop_
_entity_poly.entity_id
_entity_poly.type
_entity_poly.pdbx_seq_one_letter_code
_entity_poly.pdbx_strand_id
1 'polypeptide(L)'
;MVVVGNGMAAIRTVEDVLAAAPDLYRVTVFGAEPHGHYNRILLSSVLAGDAAVTEIVTHPPAWYARNGITLHTGDRVTAIDPVGGTVRSASGRELAWDRLILATGAVPVVPDIPGGGLEGVRTFRDIGDVERMIEASERHRRAVVIGGGVLGLEAAWGLRRRGMEVSVVHLMPSLMERQLDDTAAGLLLRELDGRGIGCVTGSQAVALTGEERVTGVLLSDGRRIEADLVVFTVGIRPETTLARAAGLAVGRGVLVGDDMRTSHPGIYAVGECVEHDGQCFGLVAPLWDMAGALADQLTDAPVKRRFAPPIVPTSLKIPGIDIFSAGRIQAANDAEREIVHHDPANRVYRKLVLCEGRVVGAVLYGDLCGSGRFLGWMRDGTDLGAGLDLLAPDEGSDGEVVCHCHDVTRGAITAAVEAHGLTTLEQVGCRTRAGTGCGQCRGAVTRVLADAAGTADGAKAVDAATRRAARMRLGFRVWHHANAALMAVLLLTGISLHFPGTPVAVVEFGWSHRLHEWSGLALCGAYAVFLGLCLVFRRKFGADAQGAAMFVAFPLVVASGLTFLWPGLLPDRAWSVSALVPVAVAHSLLAVSVVMFLIQHLSHAPWAWWRKRGSRRRAL
;
A
#
# COMPACT_ATOMS: atom_id res chain seq x y z
N MET A 1 24.42 10.18 12.54
CA MET A 1 23.01 10.67 12.51
C MET A 1 22.09 9.61 13.08
N VAL A 2 21.20 9.99 14.00
CA VAL A 2 20.18 9.11 14.59
C VAL A 2 18.78 9.59 14.19
N VAL A 3 17.91 8.67 13.82
CA VAL A 3 16.51 8.94 13.45
C VAL A 3 15.58 8.21 14.41
N VAL A 4 14.70 8.96 15.08
CA VAL A 4 13.71 8.44 16.02
C VAL A 4 12.35 8.39 15.32
N GLY A 5 12.01 7.20 14.84
CA GLY A 5 10.82 6.94 14.04
C GLY A 5 11.18 6.26 12.71
N ASN A 6 10.40 5.23 12.34
CA ASN A 6 10.57 4.47 11.10
C ASN A 6 9.39 4.68 10.13
N GLY A 7 8.80 5.87 10.15
CA GLY A 7 7.62 6.25 9.37
C GLY A 7 7.95 6.79 7.98
N MET A 8 6.90 7.16 7.23
CA MET A 8 6.99 7.68 5.85
C MET A 8 7.90 8.92 5.73
N ALA A 9 7.75 9.89 6.64
CA ALA A 9 8.56 11.10 6.63
C ALA A 9 10.03 10.79 6.96
N ALA A 10 10.28 9.95 7.97
CA ALA A 10 11.61 9.55 8.40
C ALA A 10 12.41 8.92 7.26
N ILE A 11 11.83 7.90 6.62
CA ILE A 11 12.54 7.16 5.58
C ILE A 11 12.66 7.98 4.30
N ARG A 12 11.68 8.82 3.96
CA ARG A 12 11.89 9.77 2.86
C ARG A 12 13.09 10.69 3.13
N THR A 13 13.22 11.25 4.33
CA THR A 13 14.37 12.10 4.66
C THR A 13 15.68 11.32 4.52
N VAL A 14 15.73 10.07 4.99
CA VAL A 14 16.92 9.23 4.86
C VAL A 14 17.24 8.93 3.40
N GLU A 15 16.24 8.61 2.57
CA GLU A 15 16.42 8.41 1.13
C GLU A 15 16.98 9.66 0.45
N ASP A 16 16.41 10.83 0.71
CA ASP A 16 16.82 12.09 0.10
C ASP A 16 18.24 12.49 0.55
N VAL A 17 18.59 12.28 1.83
CA VAL A 17 19.95 12.50 2.35
C VAL A 17 20.96 11.56 1.69
N LEU A 18 20.65 10.27 1.59
CA LEU A 18 21.55 9.29 0.95
C LEU A 18 21.72 9.54 -0.55
N ALA A 19 20.67 10.02 -1.22
CA ALA A 19 20.72 10.38 -2.64
C ALA A 19 21.62 11.62 -2.88
N ALA A 20 21.58 12.60 -1.99
CA ALA A 20 22.40 13.81 -2.09
C ALA A 20 23.84 13.63 -1.58
N ALA A 21 24.03 12.87 -0.50
CA ALA A 21 25.31 12.71 0.17
C ALA A 21 25.43 11.31 0.83
N PRO A 22 25.74 10.25 0.05
CA PRO A 22 25.65 8.86 0.50
C PRO A 22 26.56 8.50 1.67
N ASP A 23 27.75 9.12 1.74
CA ASP A 23 28.79 8.78 2.73
C ASP A 23 28.88 9.80 3.88
N LEU A 24 28.01 10.82 3.90
CA LEU A 24 28.10 11.91 4.88
C LEU A 24 27.77 11.46 6.32
N TYR A 25 26.88 10.47 6.46
CA TYR A 25 26.38 10.03 7.76
C TYR A 25 26.43 8.52 7.92
N ARG A 26 26.90 8.07 9.10
CA ARG A 26 26.47 6.79 9.65
C ARG A 26 25.05 6.94 10.21
N VAL A 27 24.09 6.23 9.62
CA VAL A 27 22.66 6.36 9.94
C VAL A 27 22.21 5.21 10.84
N THR A 28 21.57 5.54 11.96
CA THR A 28 20.82 4.58 12.80
C THR A 28 19.37 5.01 12.94
N VAL A 29 18.44 4.10 12.70
CA VAL A 29 17.00 4.33 12.77
C VAL A 29 16.40 3.48 13.89
N PHE A 30 15.62 4.11 14.77
CA PHE A 30 14.81 3.45 15.78
C PHE A 30 13.34 3.46 15.39
N GLY A 31 12.70 2.29 15.42
CA GLY A 31 11.26 2.13 15.21
C GLY A 31 10.63 1.42 16.41
N ALA A 32 9.53 1.96 16.92
CA ALA A 32 8.77 1.32 18.00
C ALA A 32 8.01 0.07 17.52
N GLU A 33 7.70 -0.03 16.22
CA GLU A 33 7.01 -1.17 15.63
C GLU A 33 8.02 -2.25 15.17
N PRO A 34 7.65 -3.55 15.21
CA PRO A 34 8.54 -4.67 14.88
C PRO A 34 8.68 -4.90 13.36
N HIS A 35 8.60 -3.84 12.56
CA HIS A 35 8.56 -3.92 11.10
C HIS A 35 9.56 -2.97 10.44
N GLY A 36 10.01 -3.35 9.23
CA GLY A 36 10.61 -2.39 8.30
C GLY A 36 9.60 -1.31 7.91
N HIS A 37 10.08 -0.24 7.26
CA HIS A 37 9.18 0.85 6.88
C HIS A 37 8.15 0.40 5.84
N TYR A 38 6.91 0.88 6.05
CA TYR A 38 5.75 0.54 5.25
C TYR A 38 4.89 1.78 5.00
N ASN A 39 4.08 1.71 3.94
CA ASN A 39 3.15 2.75 3.59
C ASN A 39 1.87 2.67 4.46
N ARG A 40 1.87 3.44 5.55
CA ARG A 40 0.76 3.52 6.51
C ARG A 40 -0.57 3.93 5.87
N ILE A 41 -0.56 4.70 4.78
CA ILE A 41 -1.78 5.14 4.12
C ILE A 41 -2.55 3.97 3.50
N LEU A 42 -1.86 2.88 3.17
CA LEU A 42 -2.46 1.69 2.57
C LEU A 42 -3.03 0.71 3.61
N LEU A 43 -2.99 1.02 4.90
CA LEU A 43 -3.60 0.19 5.93
C LEU A 43 -5.11 0.01 5.73
N SER A 44 -5.83 1.02 5.21
CA SER A 44 -7.24 0.86 4.85
C SER A 44 -7.46 -0.11 3.69
N SER A 45 -6.53 -0.18 2.74
CA SER A 45 -6.55 -1.19 1.68
C SER A 45 -6.30 -2.60 2.23
N VAL A 46 -5.43 -2.74 3.24
CA VAL A 46 -5.22 -4.03 3.93
C VAL A 46 -6.49 -4.46 4.68
N LEU A 47 -7.10 -3.54 5.41
CA LEU A 47 -8.36 -3.79 6.10
C LEU A 47 -9.48 -4.14 5.11
N ALA A 48 -9.56 -3.50 3.95
CA ALA A 48 -10.52 -3.84 2.90
C ALA A 48 -10.25 -5.16 2.15
N GLY A 49 -9.06 -5.76 2.36
CA GLY A 49 -8.62 -6.97 1.68
C GLY A 49 -8.09 -6.73 0.25
N ASP A 50 -7.83 -5.47 -0.11
CA ASP A 50 -7.31 -5.08 -1.43
C ASP A 50 -5.77 -5.16 -1.50
N ALA A 51 -5.10 -5.26 -0.35
CA ALA A 51 -3.65 -5.42 -0.23
C ALA A 51 -3.28 -6.35 0.94
N ALA A 52 -2.14 -7.02 0.85
CA ALA A 52 -1.51 -7.71 1.98
C ALA A 52 -0.54 -6.79 2.71
N VAL A 53 -0.29 -7.06 4.01
CA VAL A 53 0.72 -6.33 4.79
C VAL A 53 2.09 -6.34 4.10
N THR A 54 2.49 -7.48 3.54
CA THR A 54 3.77 -7.60 2.81
C THR A 54 3.85 -6.74 1.55
N GLU A 55 2.71 -6.36 0.96
CA GLU A 55 2.66 -5.52 -0.24
C GLU A 55 2.79 -4.03 0.10
N ILE A 56 2.49 -3.64 1.35
CA ILE A 56 2.60 -2.25 1.80
C ILE A 56 3.95 -1.96 2.49
N VAL A 57 4.73 -2.99 2.85
CA VAL A 57 6.11 -2.84 3.32
C VAL A 57 6.98 -2.41 2.15
N THR A 58 7.33 -1.12 2.11
CA THR A 58 8.14 -0.52 1.05
C THR A 58 9.62 -0.79 1.25
N HIS A 59 10.06 -0.90 2.50
CA HIS A 59 11.46 -1.06 2.87
C HIS A 59 11.61 -2.22 3.85
N PRO A 60 11.85 -3.44 3.36
CA PRO A 60 12.13 -4.57 4.23
C PRO A 60 13.50 -4.41 4.91
N PRO A 61 13.81 -5.15 6.00
CA PRO A 61 15.09 -5.07 6.72
C PRO A 61 16.33 -5.15 5.80
N ALA A 62 16.26 -5.96 4.73
CA ALA A 62 17.34 -6.10 3.76
C ALA A 62 17.65 -4.80 2.99
N TRP A 63 16.72 -3.85 2.87
CA TRP A 63 16.98 -2.55 2.26
C TRP A 63 17.90 -1.70 3.15
N TYR A 64 17.67 -1.68 4.46
CA TYR A 64 18.51 -0.93 5.41
C TYR A 64 19.95 -1.43 5.38
N ALA A 65 20.13 -2.76 5.43
CA ALA A 65 21.44 -3.38 5.37
C ALA A 65 22.21 -3.04 4.07
N ARG A 66 21.52 -3.02 2.92
CA ARG A 66 22.14 -2.66 1.63
C ARG A 66 22.57 -1.20 1.53
N ASN A 67 21.94 -0.32 2.31
CA ASN A 67 22.26 1.12 2.34
C ASN A 67 23.13 1.49 3.55
N GLY A 68 23.71 0.51 4.27
CA GLY A 68 24.55 0.78 5.43
C GLY A 68 23.80 1.39 6.63
N ILE A 69 22.47 1.27 6.67
CA ILE A 69 21.63 1.80 7.74
C ILE A 69 21.47 0.75 8.83
N THR A 70 21.75 1.13 10.09
CA THR A 70 21.45 0.29 11.24
C THR A 70 19.98 0.51 11.65
N LEU A 71 19.16 -0.55 11.61
CA LEU A 71 17.76 -0.49 11.99
C LEU A 71 17.52 -1.24 13.31
N HIS A 72 16.89 -0.57 14.27
CA HIS A 72 16.37 -1.15 15.50
C HIS A 72 14.83 -1.10 15.47
N THR A 73 14.18 -2.22 15.18
CA THR A 73 12.71 -2.38 15.19
C THR A 73 12.21 -2.88 16.53
N GLY A 74 10.99 -2.51 16.92
CA GLY A 74 10.41 -2.91 18.22
C GLY A 74 11.12 -2.27 19.43
N ASP A 75 11.97 -1.26 19.20
CA ASP A 75 12.79 -0.65 20.24
C ASP A 75 12.54 0.86 20.30
N ARG A 76 11.54 1.24 21.10
CA ARG A 76 11.11 2.62 21.27
C ARG A 76 12.20 3.44 21.97
N VAL A 77 12.52 4.62 21.44
CA VAL A 77 13.33 5.62 22.17
C VAL A 77 12.51 6.17 23.34
N THR A 78 13.08 6.19 24.54
CA THR A 78 12.42 6.60 25.78
C THR A 78 12.98 7.88 26.37
N ALA A 79 14.23 8.23 26.04
CA ALA A 79 14.85 9.47 26.50
C ALA A 79 15.83 10.02 25.46
N ILE A 80 15.98 11.35 25.48
CA ILE A 80 16.98 12.11 24.73
C ILE A 80 17.73 12.95 25.76
N ASP A 81 19.05 12.94 25.72
CA ASP A 81 19.90 13.90 26.42
C ASP A 81 20.46 14.89 25.39
N PRO A 82 19.89 16.11 25.29
CA PRO A 82 20.36 17.12 24.34
C PRO A 82 21.76 17.65 24.67
N VAL A 83 22.15 17.64 25.95
CA VAL A 83 23.43 18.21 26.42
C VAL A 83 24.55 17.20 26.20
N GLY A 84 24.35 15.96 26.63
CA GLY A 84 25.28 14.86 26.41
C GLY A 84 25.28 14.32 24.97
N GLY A 85 24.27 14.67 24.17
CA GLY A 85 24.17 14.25 22.77
C GLY A 85 23.87 12.76 22.63
N THR A 86 23.02 12.19 23.49
CA THR A 86 22.66 10.75 23.45
C THR A 86 21.16 10.51 23.37
N VAL A 87 20.77 9.32 22.89
CA VAL A 87 19.41 8.79 23.01
C VAL A 87 19.45 7.45 23.71
N ARG A 88 18.40 7.13 24.46
CA ARG A 88 18.22 5.83 25.11
C ARG A 88 16.91 5.17 24.68
N SER A 89 16.97 3.88 24.34
CA SER A 89 15.81 3.08 23.97
C SER A 89 15.26 2.22 25.11
N ALA A 90 14.10 1.62 24.90
CA ALA A 90 13.42 0.76 25.87
C ALA A 90 14.22 -0.51 26.18
N SER A 91 15.02 -1.01 25.23
CA SER A 91 15.96 -2.11 25.47
C SER A 91 17.17 -1.72 26.33
N GLY A 92 17.30 -0.45 26.72
CA GLY A 92 18.44 0.10 27.46
C GLY A 92 19.62 0.50 26.58
N ARG A 93 19.48 0.42 25.25
CA ARG A 93 20.54 0.83 24.33
C ARG A 93 20.70 2.33 24.36
N GLU A 94 21.95 2.78 24.50
CA GLU A 94 22.32 4.19 24.45
C GLU A 94 23.21 4.46 23.23
N LEU A 95 22.89 5.50 22.45
CA LEU A 95 23.67 5.94 21.30
C LEU A 95 23.92 7.44 21.35
N ALA A 96 25.18 7.82 21.10
CA ALA A 96 25.55 9.20 20.80
C ALA A 96 25.11 9.61 19.39
N TRP A 97 24.86 10.90 19.19
CA TRP A 97 24.47 11.47 17.91
C TRP A 97 25.10 12.84 17.67
N ASP A 98 25.49 13.10 16.42
CA ASP A 98 25.89 14.44 15.96
C ASP A 98 24.68 15.23 15.42
N ARG A 99 23.70 14.49 14.90
CA ARG A 99 22.44 14.98 14.34
C ARG A 99 21.34 14.01 14.75
N LEU A 100 20.27 14.54 15.32
CA LEU A 100 19.09 13.79 15.73
C LEU A 100 17.86 14.25 14.94
N ILE A 101 17.12 13.32 14.37
CA ILE A 101 15.84 13.58 13.70
C ILE A 101 14.72 12.96 14.52
N LEU A 102 13.76 13.78 14.95
CA LEU A 102 12.50 13.34 15.54
C LEU A 102 11.46 13.17 14.44
N ALA A 103 11.09 11.92 14.18
CA ALA A 103 10.07 11.53 13.22
C ALA A 103 9.04 10.62 13.88
N THR A 104 8.64 10.98 15.10
CA THR A 104 7.76 10.20 16.00
C THR A 104 6.32 10.11 15.50
N GLY A 105 5.95 10.96 14.54
CA GLY A 105 4.62 10.97 13.93
C GLY A 105 3.54 11.42 14.91
N ALA A 106 2.39 10.76 14.86
CA ALA A 106 1.23 11.09 15.67
C ALA A 106 0.58 9.85 16.27
N VAL A 107 -0.11 10.04 17.40
CA VAL A 107 -0.89 9.04 18.13
C VAL A 107 -2.39 9.26 17.91
N PRO A 108 -3.21 8.19 17.86
CA PRO A 108 -4.67 8.33 17.80
C PRO A 108 -5.21 9.06 19.03
N VAL A 109 -6.23 9.88 18.83
CA VAL A 109 -7.01 10.42 19.94
C VAL A 109 -8.01 9.35 20.38
N VAL A 110 -7.96 8.98 21.66
CA VAL A 110 -8.91 8.09 22.31
C VAL A 110 -9.80 8.95 23.22
N PRO A 111 -11.11 9.04 22.98
CA PRO A 111 -12.03 9.74 23.87
C PRO A 111 -12.01 9.14 25.27
N ASP A 112 -12.03 10.00 26.29
CA ASP A 112 -12.20 9.58 27.68
C ASP A 112 -13.70 9.36 27.96
N ILE A 113 -14.17 8.15 27.62
CA ILE A 113 -15.54 7.71 27.90
C ILE A 113 -15.52 6.37 28.64
N PRO A 114 -16.49 6.10 29.55
CA PRO A 114 -16.61 4.82 30.23
C PRO A 114 -16.61 3.65 29.25
N GLY A 115 -15.91 2.57 29.60
CA GLY A 115 -15.77 1.38 28.75
C GLY A 115 -14.75 1.49 27.62
N GLY A 116 -14.02 2.61 27.49
CA GLY A 116 -12.95 2.79 26.49
C GLY A 116 -11.81 1.76 26.54
N GLY A 117 -11.63 1.08 27.68
CA GLY A 117 -10.63 0.02 27.88
C GLY A 117 -11.12 -1.41 27.66
N LEU A 118 -12.39 -1.62 27.27
CA LEU A 118 -12.96 -2.95 27.06
C LEU A 118 -12.26 -3.71 25.92
N GLU A 119 -12.28 -5.04 25.98
CA GLU A 119 -11.91 -5.85 24.83
C GLU A 119 -12.83 -5.54 23.64
N GLY A 120 -12.29 -5.56 22.42
CA GLY A 120 -13.02 -5.18 21.20
C GLY A 120 -13.02 -3.67 20.93
N VAL A 121 -12.45 -2.83 21.81
CA VAL A 121 -12.22 -1.40 21.54
C VAL A 121 -10.84 -1.20 20.92
N ARG A 122 -10.76 -0.54 19.77
CA ARG A 122 -9.54 -0.39 18.99
C ARG A 122 -9.39 1.03 18.44
N THR A 123 -8.14 1.39 18.17
CA THR A 123 -7.80 2.51 17.27
C THR A 123 -7.52 1.97 15.88
N PHE A 124 -7.30 2.86 14.92
CA PHE A 124 -6.88 2.47 13.58
C PHE A 124 -5.67 3.29 13.13
N ARG A 125 -4.47 2.77 13.34
CA ARG A 125 -3.24 3.51 13.05
C ARG A 125 -2.11 2.67 12.49
N ASP A 126 -1.84 1.50 13.05
CA ASP A 126 -0.70 0.66 12.70
C ASP A 126 -1.11 -0.72 12.16
N ILE A 127 -0.12 -1.55 11.81
CA ILE A 127 -0.37 -2.90 11.31
C ILE A 127 -1.06 -3.76 12.38
N GLY A 128 -0.67 -3.62 13.65
CA GLY A 128 -1.26 -4.37 14.75
C GLY A 128 -2.73 -4.02 14.98
N ASP A 129 -3.12 -2.76 14.82
CA ASP A 129 -4.53 -2.34 14.83
C ASP A 129 -5.32 -3.05 13.73
N VAL A 130 -4.80 -3.06 12.50
CA VAL A 130 -5.45 -3.72 11.37
C VAL A 130 -5.58 -5.21 11.58
N GLU A 131 -4.51 -5.89 12.03
CA GLU A 131 -4.55 -7.33 12.30
C GLU A 131 -5.61 -7.68 13.34
N ARG A 132 -5.69 -6.92 14.44
CA ARG A 132 -6.73 -7.10 15.47
C ARG A 132 -8.13 -6.84 14.94
N MET A 133 -8.31 -5.85 14.06
CA MET A 133 -9.59 -5.57 13.42
C MET A 133 -10.01 -6.68 12.45
N ILE A 134 -9.05 -7.24 11.72
CA ILE A 134 -9.28 -8.40 10.83
C ILE A 134 -9.70 -9.62 11.66
N GLU A 135 -8.95 -9.95 12.72
CA GLU A 135 -9.28 -11.05 13.63
C GLU A 135 -10.68 -10.87 14.24
N ALA A 136 -11.03 -9.67 14.68
CA ALA A 136 -12.36 -9.36 15.19
C ALA A 136 -13.45 -9.59 14.14
N SER A 137 -13.21 -9.20 12.87
CA SER A 137 -14.17 -9.39 11.78
C SER A 137 -14.41 -10.84 11.40
N GLU A 138 -13.46 -11.75 11.69
CA GLU A 138 -13.61 -13.18 11.44
C GLU A 138 -14.46 -13.88 12.52
N ARG A 139 -14.45 -13.32 13.75
CA ARG A 139 -15.11 -13.91 14.93
C ARG A 139 -16.45 -13.27 15.27
N HIS A 140 -16.64 -12.02 14.89
CA HIS A 140 -17.75 -11.20 15.30
C HIS A 140 -18.50 -10.59 14.11
N ARG A 141 -19.64 -9.94 14.36
CA ARG A 141 -20.55 -9.51 13.29
C ARG A 141 -20.80 -8.02 13.26
N ARG A 142 -20.77 -7.33 14.40
CA ARG A 142 -21.21 -5.92 14.49
C ARG A 142 -20.03 -5.01 14.82
N ALA A 143 -19.83 -3.97 14.02
CA ALA A 143 -18.83 -2.96 14.27
C ALA A 143 -19.42 -1.55 14.33
N VAL A 144 -18.95 -0.75 15.28
CA VAL A 144 -19.22 0.70 15.32
C VAL A 144 -17.92 1.46 15.14
N VAL A 145 -17.89 2.33 14.13
CA VAL A 145 -16.78 3.27 13.90
C VAL A 145 -17.17 4.63 14.44
N ILE A 146 -16.39 5.17 15.37
CA ILE A 146 -16.63 6.49 15.98
C ILE A 146 -15.73 7.51 15.27
N GLY A 147 -16.35 8.37 14.48
CA GLY A 147 -15.72 9.43 13.67
C GLY A 147 -15.97 9.24 12.17
N GLY A 148 -16.76 10.14 11.57
CA GLY A 148 -17.15 10.15 10.15
C GLY A 148 -16.19 10.90 9.21
N GLY A 149 -14.90 10.94 9.57
CA GLY A 149 -13.85 11.49 8.69
C GLY A 149 -13.31 10.45 7.70
N VAL A 150 -12.38 10.87 6.83
CA VAL A 150 -11.79 10.02 5.75
C VAL A 150 -11.39 8.63 6.25
N LEU A 151 -10.58 8.57 7.31
CA LEU A 151 -10.06 7.30 7.84
C LEU A 151 -11.18 6.42 8.43
N GLY A 152 -12.16 7.03 9.10
CA GLY A 152 -13.28 6.31 9.69
C GLY A 152 -14.19 5.69 8.64
N LEU A 153 -14.49 6.43 7.57
CA LEU A 153 -15.28 5.92 6.45
C LEU A 153 -14.55 4.79 5.71
N GLU A 154 -13.23 4.92 5.52
CA GLU A 154 -12.42 3.83 4.95
C GLU A 154 -12.36 2.60 5.86
N ALA A 155 -12.30 2.79 7.19
CA ALA A 155 -12.36 1.70 8.16
C ALA A 155 -13.71 0.98 8.08
N ALA A 156 -14.81 1.75 8.05
CA ALA A 156 -16.16 1.25 7.94
C ALA A 156 -16.35 0.43 6.66
N TRP A 157 -15.86 0.93 5.53
CA TRP A 157 -15.83 0.19 4.28
C TRP A 157 -15.02 -1.10 4.35
N GLY A 158 -13.83 -1.05 4.97
CA GLY A 158 -12.98 -2.22 5.13
C GLY A 158 -13.66 -3.33 5.93
N LEU A 159 -14.28 -2.98 7.06
CA LEU A 159 -15.02 -3.92 7.91
C LEU A 159 -16.29 -4.44 7.23
N ARG A 160 -17.01 -3.57 6.50
CA ARG A 160 -18.20 -3.96 5.73
C ARG A 160 -17.87 -5.00 4.66
N ARG A 161 -16.75 -4.84 3.95
CA ARG A 161 -16.24 -5.82 2.97
C ARG A 161 -15.86 -7.15 3.59
N ARG A 162 -15.50 -7.16 4.88
CA ARG A 162 -15.23 -8.38 5.65
C ARG A 162 -16.50 -9.05 6.17
N GLY A 163 -17.67 -8.53 5.82
CA GLY A 163 -18.95 -9.14 6.16
C GLY A 163 -19.54 -8.69 7.50
N MET A 164 -18.95 -7.67 8.14
CA MET A 164 -19.55 -7.07 9.33
C MET A 164 -20.73 -6.16 8.96
N GLU A 165 -21.69 -6.07 9.88
CA GLU A 165 -22.66 -5.00 9.95
C GLU A 165 -21.98 -3.78 10.58
N VAL A 166 -21.99 -2.64 9.89
CA VAL A 166 -21.20 -1.49 10.28
C VAL A 166 -22.08 -0.26 10.45
N SER A 167 -21.96 0.38 11.60
CA SER A 167 -22.48 1.72 11.86
C SER A 167 -21.37 2.72 12.07
N VAL A 168 -21.49 3.92 11.51
CA VAL A 168 -20.61 5.06 11.77
C VAL A 168 -21.34 6.02 12.69
N VAL A 169 -20.75 6.36 13.83
CA VAL A 169 -21.26 7.41 14.72
C VAL A 169 -20.38 8.64 14.56
N HIS A 170 -20.97 9.78 14.24
CA HIS A 170 -20.25 11.03 14.01
C HIS A 170 -20.88 12.19 14.80
N LEU A 171 -20.02 12.94 15.48
CA LEU A 171 -20.43 14.05 16.34
C LEU A 171 -21.11 15.18 15.54
N MET A 172 -20.56 15.50 14.36
CA MET A 172 -21.05 16.59 13.54
C MET A 172 -22.25 16.17 12.69
N PRO A 173 -23.13 17.09 12.27
CA PRO A 173 -24.30 16.78 11.45
C PRO A 173 -23.95 16.20 10.07
N SER A 174 -22.80 16.59 9.52
CA SER A 174 -22.35 16.23 8.17
C SER A 174 -21.06 15.38 8.25
N LEU A 175 -20.95 14.38 7.38
CA LEU A 175 -19.73 13.57 7.23
C LEU A 175 -18.64 14.38 6.54
N MET A 176 -17.38 14.17 6.94
CA MET A 176 -16.22 14.87 6.38
C MET A 176 -16.42 16.39 6.32
N GLU A 177 -16.97 17.01 7.38
CA GLU A 177 -17.37 18.42 7.43
C GLU A 177 -16.21 19.42 7.20
N ARG A 178 -14.98 18.95 7.31
CA ARG A 178 -13.77 19.74 7.02
C ARG A 178 -13.40 19.74 5.53
N GLN A 179 -13.98 18.84 4.74
CA GLN A 179 -13.68 18.62 3.32
C GLN A 179 -14.91 18.77 2.42
N LEU A 180 -16.11 18.53 2.92
CA LEU A 180 -17.35 18.55 2.16
C LEU A 180 -18.31 19.59 2.73
N ASP A 181 -19.06 20.24 1.84
CA ASP A 181 -20.28 20.94 2.23
C ASP A 181 -21.45 19.96 2.38
N ASP A 182 -22.59 20.49 2.84
CA ASP A 182 -23.77 19.67 3.13
C ASP A 182 -24.34 18.95 1.90
N THR A 183 -24.16 19.51 0.69
CA THR A 183 -24.67 18.88 -0.54
C THR A 183 -23.84 17.65 -0.88
N ALA A 184 -22.51 17.81 -0.91
CA ALA A 184 -21.59 16.70 -1.16
C ALA A 184 -21.63 15.66 -0.02
N ALA A 185 -21.74 16.10 1.24
CA ALA A 185 -21.88 15.20 2.38
C ALA A 185 -23.20 14.41 2.34
N GLY A 186 -24.30 15.02 1.88
CA GLY A 186 -25.57 14.33 1.68
C GLY A 186 -25.53 13.28 0.57
N LEU A 187 -24.80 13.54 -0.52
CA LEU A 187 -24.54 12.54 -1.57
C LEU A 187 -23.73 11.37 -1.02
N LEU A 188 -22.68 11.65 -0.26
CA LEU A 188 -21.85 10.63 0.40
C LEU A 188 -22.68 9.77 1.37
N LEU A 189 -23.52 10.40 2.19
CA LEU A 189 -24.37 9.70 3.15
C LEU A 189 -25.30 8.68 2.46
N ARG A 190 -25.97 9.09 1.36
CA ARG A 190 -26.83 8.19 0.57
C ARG A 190 -26.05 7.05 -0.07
N GLU A 191 -24.85 7.33 -0.58
CA GLU A 191 -23.99 6.32 -1.20
C GLU A 191 -23.48 5.28 -0.18
N LEU A 192 -23.16 5.70 1.05
CA LEU A 192 -22.79 4.79 2.13
C LEU A 192 -23.96 3.95 2.62
N ASP A 193 -25.14 4.56 2.76
CA ASP A 193 -26.38 3.84 3.11
C ASP A 193 -26.73 2.77 2.07
N GLY A 194 -26.64 3.09 0.78
CA GLY A 194 -26.81 2.14 -0.33
C GLY A 194 -25.80 0.99 -0.33
N ARG A 195 -24.68 1.12 0.38
CA ARG A 195 -23.66 0.07 0.59
C ARG A 195 -23.85 -0.69 1.91
N GLY A 196 -24.91 -0.39 2.65
CA GLY A 196 -25.22 -0.99 3.94
C GLY A 196 -24.25 -0.56 5.04
N ILE A 197 -23.79 0.69 5.00
CA ILE A 197 -23.03 1.32 6.08
C ILE A 197 -23.94 2.39 6.70
N GLY A 198 -24.56 2.05 7.82
CA GLY A 198 -25.44 2.97 8.53
C GLY A 198 -24.63 4.12 9.13
N CYS A 199 -25.12 5.35 9.02
CA CYS A 199 -24.43 6.52 9.56
C CYS A 199 -25.36 7.29 10.50
N VAL A 200 -24.92 7.49 11.74
CA VAL A 200 -25.61 8.27 12.77
C VAL A 200 -24.80 9.54 13.00
N THR A 201 -25.18 10.62 12.31
CA THR A 201 -24.54 11.93 12.43
C THR A 201 -25.23 12.79 13.50
N GLY A 202 -24.58 13.88 13.92
CA GLY A 202 -25.09 14.76 14.96
C GLY A 202 -25.25 14.07 16.33
N SER A 203 -24.50 13.00 16.58
CA SER A 203 -24.66 12.16 17.77
C SER A 203 -23.32 11.82 18.41
N GLN A 204 -23.29 11.84 19.73
CA GLN A 204 -22.08 11.59 20.51
C GLN A 204 -22.14 10.23 21.21
N ALA A 205 -21.10 9.43 21.07
CA ALA A 205 -20.89 8.27 21.94
C ALA A 205 -20.48 8.76 23.35
N VAL A 206 -21.26 8.40 24.37
CA VAL A 206 -21.04 8.84 25.76
C VAL A 206 -20.52 7.72 26.67
N ALA A 207 -20.74 6.46 26.31
CA ALA A 207 -20.18 5.29 26.98
C ALA A 207 -20.15 4.08 26.05
N LEU A 208 -19.22 3.17 26.32
CA LEU A 208 -19.19 1.83 25.74
C LEU A 208 -19.72 0.84 26.79
N THR A 209 -20.66 0.00 26.39
CA THR A 209 -21.33 -0.97 27.27
C THR A 209 -20.67 -2.33 27.19
N GLY A 210 -20.56 -3.02 28.32
CA GLY A 210 -19.93 -4.34 28.42
C GLY A 210 -19.23 -4.53 29.77
N GLU A 211 -18.89 -5.77 30.10
CA GLU A 211 -18.14 -6.10 31.32
C GLU A 211 -16.65 -6.29 31.00
N GLU A 212 -16.32 -7.36 30.27
CA GLU A 212 -14.94 -7.62 29.79
C GLU A 212 -14.73 -7.17 28.34
N ARG A 213 -15.78 -7.30 27.52
CA ARG A 213 -15.81 -6.97 26.09
C ARG A 213 -16.92 -5.98 25.81
N VAL A 214 -16.69 -5.11 24.84
CA VAL A 214 -17.73 -4.23 24.31
C VAL A 214 -18.89 -5.04 23.72
N THR A 215 -20.10 -4.62 24.04
CA THR A 215 -21.38 -5.17 23.55
C THR A 215 -22.25 -4.09 22.91
N GLY A 216 -21.78 -2.83 22.91
CA GLY A 216 -22.50 -1.73 22.29
C GLY A 216 -21.98 -0.35 22.70
N VAL A 217 -22.49 0.66 22.02
CA VAL A 217 -22.21 2.08 22.21
C VAL A 217 -23.49 2.76 22.68
N LEU A 218 -23.42 3.47 23.80
CA LEU A 218 -24.48 4.34 24.29
C LEU A 218 -24.27 5.75 23.72
N LEU A 219 -25.32 6.29 23.10
CA LEU A 219 -25.33 7.63 22.53
C LEU A 219 -25.90 8.66 23.52
N SER A 220 -25.58 9.93 23.29
CA SER A 220 -26.05 11.06 24.11
C SER A 220 -27.57 11.24 24.13
N ASP A 221 -28.28 10.71 23.14
CA ASP A 221 -29.75 10.72 23.06
C ASP A 221 -30.40 9.46 23.67
N GLY A 222 -29.62 8.60 24.33
CA GLY A 222 -30.07 7.39 25.00
C GLY A 222 -30.19 6.17 24.10
N ARG A 223 -30.02 6.30 22.78
CA ARG A 223 -29.97 5.14 21.88
C ARG A 223 -28.75 4.27 22.19
N ARG A 224 -28.91 2.96 22.06
CA ARG A 224 -27.84 1.98 22.14
C ARG A 224 -27.66 1.31 20.78
N ILE A 225 -26.43 1.31 20.27
CA ILE A 225 -26.06 0.56 19.06
C ILE A 225 -25.25 -0.65 19.50
N GLU A 226 -25.67 -1.86 19.13
CA GLU A 226 -24.93 -3.08 19.46
C GLU A 226 -23.63 -3.18 18.66
N ALA A 227 -22.56 -3.61 19.33
CA ALA A 227 -21.23 -3.66 18.73
C ALA A 227 -20.38 -4.72 19.42
N ASP A 228 -19.67 -5.53 18.62
CA ASP A 228 -18.63 -6.44 19.09
C ASP A 228 -17.21 -5.84 18.91
N LEU A 229 -17.11 -4.86 18.01
CA LEU A 229 -15.91 -4.10 17.68
C LEU A 229 -16.26 -2.62 17.69
N VAL A 230 -15.52 -1.81 18.45
CA VAL A 230 -15.60 -0.35 18.39
C VAL A 230 -14.27 0.20 17.93
N VAL A 231 -14.29 1.06 16.91
CA VAL A 231 -13.07 1.64 16.32
C VAL A 231 -13.11 3.15 16.48
N PHE A 232 -12.15 3.71 17.22
CA PHE A 232 -11.98 5.16 17.33
C PHE A 232 -11.18 5.71 16.15
N THR A 233 -11.80 6.63 15.41
CA THR A 233 -11.20 7.38 14.30
C THR A 233 -11.50 8.88 14.43
N VAL A 234 -11.40 9.41 15.65
CA VAL A 234 -11.72 10.81 16.01
C VAL A 234 -10.54 11.79 15.84
N GLY A 235 -9.54 11.42 15.05
CA GLY A 235 -8.36 12.22 14.78
C GLY A 235 -7.08 11.72 15.46
N ILE A 236 -6.00 12.46 15.24
CA ILE A 236 -4.65 12.15 15.74
C ILE A 236 -4.05 13.39 16.41
N ARG A 237 -3.08 13.18 17.29
CA ARG A 237 -2.29 14.23 17.95
C ARG A 237 -0.80 14.01 17.67
N PRO A 238 -0.01 15.05 17.36
CA PRO A 238 1.44 14.94 17.27
C PRO A 238 2.05 14.25 18.50
N GLU A 239 2.95 13.28 18.28
CA GLU A 239 3.66 12.58 19.35
C GLU A 239 4.85 13.43 19.81
N THR A 240 4.64 14.17 20.91
CA THR A 240 5.58 15.18 21.41
C THR A 240 6.25 14.79 22.73
N THR A 241 5.98 13.59 23.26
CA THR A 241 6.43 13.18 24.60
C THR A 241 7.94 13.28 24.75
N LEU A 242 8.70 12.74 23.79
CA LEU A 242 10.16 12.80 23.79
C LEU A 242 10.70 14.23 23.69
N ALA A 243 10.10 15.05 22.81
CA ALA A 243 10.53 16.43 22.60
C ALA A 243 10.31 17.29 23.86
N ARG A 244 9.15 17.14 24.53
CA ARG A 244 8.87 17.82 25.80
C ARG A 244 9.84 17.39 26.90
N ALA A 245 10.05 16.09 27.05
CA ALA A 245 10.98 15.56 28.05
C ALA A 245 12.43 16.03 27.80
N ALA A 246 12.79 16.22 26.53
CA ALA A 246 14.08 16.77 26.12
C ALA A 246 14.19 18.30 26.23
N GLY A 247 13.15 19.00 26.74
CA GLY A 247 13.17 20.45 26.89
C GLY A 247 13.10 21.24 25.58
N LEU A 248 12.63 20.63 24.48
CA LEU A 248 12.42 21.33 23.22
C LEU A 248 11.17 22.22 23.27
N ALA A 249 11.12 23.23 22.42
CA ALA A 249 9.93 24.05 22.24
C ALA A 249 8.81 23.22 21.59
N VAL A 250 7.68 23.11 22.28
CA VAL A 250 6.54 22.26 21.86
C VAL A 250 5.22 22.98 22.09
N GLY A 251 4.44 23.16 21.03
CA GLY A 251 3.05 23.60 21.06
C GLY A 251 2.08 22.40 21.09
N ARG A 252 1.22 22.31 20.08
CA ARG A 252 0.49 21.09 19.71
C ARG A 252 1.44 20.03 19.14
N GLY A 253 2.45 20.44 18.39
CA GLY A 253 3.54 19.62 17.86
C GLY A 253 4.93 20.13 18.28
N VAL A 254 5.99 19.46 17.82
CA VAL A 254 7.37 19.94 17.97
C VAL A 254 7.55 21.16 17.06
N LEU A 255 7.87 22.31 17.66
CA LEU A 255 7.99 23.55 16.91
C LEU A 255 9.25 23.53 16.05
N VAL A 256 9.08 23.86 14.77
CA VAL A 256 10.19 23.97 13.81
C VAL A 256 10.12 25.24 12.96
N GLY A 257 11.29 25.69 12.49
CA GLY A 257 11.38 26.71 11.42
C GLY A 257 11.19 26.11 10.02
N ASP A 258 11.23 26.95 8.98
CA ASP A 258 11.09 26.51 7.57
C ASP A 258 12.17 25.50 7.12
N ASP A 259 13.28 25.46 7.86
CA ASP A 259 14.41 24.56 7.66
C ASP A 259 14.29 23.26 8.50
N MET A 260 13.14 23.02 9.11
CA MET A 260 12.84 21.85 9.95
C MET A 260 13.69 21.73 11.23
N ARG A 261 14.42 22.80 11.62
CA ARG A 261 15.16 22.85 12.88
C ARG A 261 14.24 23.07 14.06
N THR A 262 14.49 22.35 15.16
CA THR A 262 13.84 22.60 16.46
C THR A 262 14.53 23.74 17.20
N SER A 263 14.10 24.01 18.44
CA SER A 263 14.79 24.95 19.33
C SER A 263 16.23 24.53 19.71
N HIS A 264 16.63 23.29 19.43
CA HIS A 264 17.99 22.82 19.63
C HIS A 264 18.73 22.68 18.28
N PRO A 265 19.95 23.22 18.12
CA PRO A 265 20.62 23.30 16.81
C PRO A 265 21.04 21.95 16.22
N GLY A 266 21.20 20.92 17.07
CA GLY A 266 21.52 19.54 16.66
C GLY A 266 20.30 18.63 16.49
N ILE A 267 19.09 19.11 16.79
CA ILE A 267 17.86 18.31 16.75
C ILE A 267 16.88 18.91 15.73
N TYR A 268 16.38 18.05 14.85
CA TYR A 268 15.43 18.37 13.80
C TYR A 268 14.15 17.57 14.03
N ALA A 269 13.03 18.02 13.47
CA ALA A 269 11.80 17.24 13.48
C ALA A 269 11.15 17.24 12.09
N VAL A 270 10.55 16.10 11.72
CA VAL A 270 9.92 15.89 10.42
C VAL A 270 8.73 14.96 10.59
N GLY A 271 7.63 15.19 9.89
CA GLY A 271 6.47 14.30 9.97
C GLY A 271 5.27 14.89 10.69
N GLU A 272 4.30 14.03 11.04
CA GLU A 272 3.09 14.44 11.77
C GLU A 272 3.38 14.92 13.20
N CYS A 273 4.61 14.72 13.72
CA CYS A 273 5.01 15.24 15.03
C CYS A 273 5.29 16.74 15.01
N VAL A 274 5.44 17.34 13.81
CA VAL A 274 5.84 18.73 13.62
C VAL A 274 4.65 19.68 13.80
N GLU A 275 4.95 20.83 14.38
CA GLU A 275 4.16 22.05 14.22
C GLU A 275 5.02 23.13 13.55
N HIS A 276 4.53 23.69 12.45
CA HIS A 276 5.17 24.77 11.70
C HIS A 276 4.15 25.90 11.52
N ASP A 277 4.52 27.11 11.90
CA ASP A 277 3.67 28.31 11.87
C ASP A 277 2.26 28.09 12.46
N GLY A 278 2.21 27.44 13.63
CA GLY A 278 0.97 27.12 14.32
C GLY A 278 0.12 26.03 13.67
N GLN A 279 0.61 25.35 12.61
CA GLN A 279 -0.11 24.30 11.88
C GLN A 279 0.50 22.91 12.09
N CYS A 280 -0.35 21.88 12.13
CA CYS A 280 0.06 20.48 12.17
C CYS A 280 -0.48 19.75 10.93
N PHE A 281 0.22 18.71 10.49
CA PHE A 281 -0.02 18.07 9.20
C PHE A 281 -0.29 16.58 9.36
N GLY A 282 -1.31 16.09 8.66
CA GLY A 282 -1.73 14.67 8.66
C GLY A 282 -1.75 14.04 7.26
N LEU A 283 -1.03 14.62 6.31
CA LEU A 283 -1.08 14.25 4.89
C LEU A 283 0.33 14.03 4.34
N VAL A 284 0.49 13.10 3.38
CA VAL A 284 1.83 12.69 2.91
C VAL A 284 2.55 13.78 2.11
N ALA A 285 1.84 14.59 1.34
CA ALA A 285 2.47 15.63 0.51
C ALA A 285 3.29 16.65 1.34
N PRO A 286 2.73 17.32 2.37
CA PRO A 286 3.50 18.19 3.26
C PRO A 286 4.70 17.48 3.88
N LEU A 287 4.53 16.20 4.23
CA LEU A 287 5.58 15.39 4.84
C LEU A 287 6.78 15.13 3.92
N TRP A 288 6.56 15.01 2.61
CA TRP A 288 7.66 14.91 1.65
C TRP A 288 8.34 16.25 1.42
N ASP A 289 7.59 17.36 1.42
CA ASP A 289 8.18 18.70 1.32
C ASP A 289 9.06 19.01 2.53
N MET A 290 8.60 18.65 3.74
CA MET A 290 9.40 18.70 4.97
C MET A 290 10.65 17.82 4.86
N ALA A 291 10.50 16.58 4.35
CA ALA A 291 11.63 15.67 4.21
C ALA A 291 12.70 16.20 3.25
N GLY A 292 12.27 16.81 2.14
CA GLY A 292 13.16 17.45 1.17
C GLY A 292 13.86 18.69 1.76
N ALA A 293 13.12 19.57 2.44
CA ALA A 293 13.71 20.73 3.12
C ALA A 293 14.73 20.30 4.16
N LEU A 294 14.43 19.30 4.99
CA LEU A 294 15.35 18.77 5.99
C LEU A 294 16.59 18.11 5.34
N ALA A 295 16.43 17.35 4.27
CA ALA A 295 17.54 16.72 3.58
C ALA A 295 18.55 17.77 3.08
N ASP A 296 18.08 18.83 2.42
CA ASP A 296 18.94 19.93 1.95
C ASP A 296 19.72 20.61 3.08
N GLN A 297 19.08 20.73 4.25
CA GLN A 297 19.71 21.30 5.45
C GLN A 297 20.79 20.40 6.04
N LEU A 298 20.62 19.09 5.94
CA LEU A 298 21.56 18.10 6.45
C LEU A 298 22.72 17.82 5.50
N THR A 299 22.58 18.05 4.19
CA THR A 299 23.62 17.75 3.20
C THR A 299 24.34 18.98 2.66
N ASP A 300 24.18 20.14 3.31
CA ASP A 300 24.71 21.45 2.85
C ASP A 300 24.49 21.69 1.35
N ALA A 301 23.27 21.40 0.89
CA ALA A 301 22.90 21.61 -0.49
C ALA A 301 23.14 23.09 -0.91
N PRO A 302 23.60 23.33 -2.15
CA PRO A 302 23.93 24.68 -2.62
C PRO A 302 22.70 25.61 -2.63
N VAL A 303 21.51 25.04 -2.82
CA VAL A 303 20.23 25.73 -2.63
C VAL A 303 19.42 24.91 -1.64
N LYS A 304 19.02 25.53 -0.53
CA LYS A 304 18.24 24.87 0.52
C LYS A 304 16.78 25.25 0.40
N ARG A 305 15.92 24.25 0.17
CA ARG A 305 14.46 24.45 0.19
C ARG A 305 14.01 24.91 1.58
N ARG A 306 12.95 25.73 1.58
CA ARG A 306 12.20 26.12 2.78
C ARG A 306 10.83 25.48 2.71
N PHE A 307 10.43 24.85 3.79
CA PHE A 307 9.08 24.30 3.89
C PHE A 307 8.07 25.45 3.92
N ALA A 308 7.10 25.37 3.02
CA ALA A 308 5.90 26.19 3.03
C ALA A 308 4.70 25.24 2.98
N PRO A 309 3.70 25.40 3.86
CA PRO A 309 2.50 24.56 3.86
C PRO A 309 1.83 24.51 2.47
N PRO A 310 1.77 23.33 1.81
CA PRO A 310 1.15 23.24 0.51
C PRO A 310 -0.38 23.15 0.62
N ILE A 311 -1.09 23.59 -0.42
CA ILE A 311 -2.51 23.23 -0.61
C ILE A 311 -2.56 21.77 -1.06
N VAL A 312 -3.17 20.92 -0.22
CA VAL A 312 -3.24 19.48 -0.45
C VAL A 312 -4.68 19.06 -0.73
N PRO A 313 -4.92 18.33 -1.83
CA PRO A 313 -6.22 17.76 -2.07
C PRO A 313 -6.47 16.56 -1.16
N THR A 314 -7.73 16.39 -0.77
CA THR A 314 -8.21 15.23 -0.04
C THR A 314 -9.19 14.44 -0.91
N SER A 315 -9.04 13.12 -0.89
CA SER A 315 -9.90 12.17 -1.57
C SER A 315 -10.07 10.92 -0.68
N LEU A 316 -11.16 10.19 -0.91
CA LEU A 316 -11.56 9.00 -0.16
C LEU A 316 -11.18 7.73 -0.92
N LYS A 317 -10.56 6.74 -0.28
CA LYS A 317 -10.14 5.49 -0.94
C LYS A 317 -11.22 4.41 -0.86
N ILE A 318 -12.48 4.77 -1.11
CA ILE A 318 -13.58 3.81 -1.23
C ILE A 318 -13.92 3.67 -2.71
N PRO A 319 -13.76 2.46 -3.32
CA PRO A 319 -14.04 2.26 -4.74
C PRO A 319 -15.45 2.73 -5.14
N GLY A 320 -15.55 3.53 -6.20
CA GLY A 320 -16.82 4.07 -6.70
C GLY A 320 -17.40 5.23 -5.89
N ILE A 321 -16.67 5.77 -4.91
CA ILE A 321 -16.99 7.05 -4.28
C ILE A 321 -15.88 8.03 -4.65
N ASP A 322 -16.14 8.81 -5.68
CA ASP A 322 -15.19 9.76 -6.23
C ASP A 322 -15.39 11.12 -5.57
N ILE A 323 -14.43 11.52 -4.73
CA ILE A 323 -14.43 12.80 -4.01
C ILE A 323 -13.10 13.51 -4.21
N PHE A 324 -13.16 14.81 -4.42
CA PHE A 324 -12.02 15.72 -4.38
C PHE A 324 -12.37 16.97 -3.58
N SER A 325 -11.46 17.39 -2.71
CA SER A 325 -11.61 18.61 -1.93
C SER A 325 -10.26 19.26 -1.70
N ALA A 326 -10.15 20.56 -1.94
CA ALA A 326 -8.94 21.33 -1.72
C ALA A 326 -9.26 22.79 -1.40
N GLY A 327 -8.43 23.43 -0.57
CA GLY A 327 -8.60 24.82 -0.19
C GLY A 327 -9.86 25.04 0.66
N ARG A 328 -10.53 26.18 0.44
CA ARG A 328 -11.72 26.58 1.20
C ARG A 328 -12.98 25.87 0.71
N ILE A 329 -13.73 25.26 1.62
CA ILE A 329 -14.92 24.47 1.26
C ILE A 329 -16.15 25.36 1.03
N GLN A 330 -16.24 26.50 1.71
CA GLN A 330 -17.36 27.44 1.63
C GLN A 330 -16.83 28.86 1.56
N ALA A 331 -17.58 29.77 0.93
CA ALA A 331 -17.28 31.20 0.96
C ALA A 331 -17.25 31.71 2.42
N ALA A 332 -16.17 32.41 2.78
CA ALA A 332 -16.00 32.93 4.15
C ALA A 332 -16.79 34.23 4.40
N ASN A 333 -17.16 34.95 3.35
CA ASN A 333 -17.83 36.25 3.40
C ASN A 333 -18.43 36.61 2.02
N ASP A 334 -19.16 37.71 1.95
CA ASP A 334 -19.84 38.17 0.72
C ASP A 334 -18.89 38.60 -0.42
N ALA A 335 -17.60 38.81 -0.14
CA ALA A 335 -16.60 39.08 -1.18
C ALA A 335 -16.16 37.81 -1.92
N GLU A 336 -16.50 36.65 -1.37
CA GLU A 336 -16.22 35.35 -1.97
C GLU A 336 -17.45 34.83 -2.71
N ARG A 337 -17.22 34.30 -3.90
CA ARG A 337 -18.28 33.77 -4.76
C ARG A 337 -18.16 32.26 -4.87
N GLU A 338 -19.28 31.58 -4.72
CA GLU A 338 -19.39 30.16 -5.05
C GLU A 338 -19.95 29.98 -6.46
N ILE A 339 -19.31 29.11 -7.25
CA ILE A 339 -19.86 28.64 -8.53
C ILE A 339 -20.15 27.16 -8.35
N VAL A 340 -21.41 26.78 -8.55
CA VAL A 340 -21.92 25.42 -8.29
C VAL A 340 -22.54 24.85 -9.56
N HIS A 341 -22.18 23.62 -9.87
CA HIS A 341 -22.86 22.75 -10.82
C HIS A 341 -23.31 21.50 -10.08
N HIS A 342 -24.61 21.23 -10.10
CA HIS A 342 -25.21 20.09 -9.40
C HIS A 342 -26.17 19.36 -10.33
N ASP A 343 -25.84 18.10 -10.63
CA ASP A 343 -26.69 17.16 -11.35
C ASP A 343 -27.01 15.98 -10.43
N PRO A 344 -28.17 16.02 -9.73
CA PRO A 344 -28.57 14.96 -8.82
C PRO A 344 -28.83 13.62 -9.50
N ALA A 345 -29.28 13.63 -10.77
CA ALA A 345 -29.64 12.41 -11.49
C ALA A 345 -28.39 11.57 -11.80
N ASN A 346 -27.30 12.24 -12.17
CA ASN A 346 -26.02 11.60 -12.42
C ASN A 346 -25.11 11.55 -11.17
N ARG A 347 -25.58 12.03 -10.02
CA ARG A 347 -24.82 12.14 -8.76
C ARG A 347 -23.52 12.94 -8.92
N VAL A 348 -23.56 13.99 -9.74
CA VAL A 348 -22.42 14.88 -9.98
C VAL A 348 -22.62 16.19 -9.22
N TYR A 349 -21.62 16.57 -8.44
CA TYR A 349 -21.59 17.86 -7.77
C TYR A 349 -20.21 18.48 -7.93
N ARG A 350 -20.16 19.74 -8.34
CA ARG A 350 -18.92 20.49 -8.55
C ARG A 350 -19.11 21.89 -7.98
N LYS A 351 -18.16 22.31 -7.16
CA LYS A 351 -18.12 23.67 -6.61
C LYS A 351 -16.72 24.24 -6.68
N LEU A 352 -16.64 25.51 -7.05
CA LEU A 352 -15.46 26.36 -6.88
C LEU A 352 -15.79 27.52 -5.95
N VAL A 353 -14.85 27.87 -5.08
CA VAL A 353 -14.89 29.08 -4.27
C VAL A 353 -13.86 30.05 -4.85
N LEU A 354 -14.32 31.25 -5.20
CA LEU A 354 -13.48 32.32 -5.73
C LEU A 354 -13.40 33.48 -4.75
N CYS A 355 -12.21 34.05 -4.61
CA CYS A 355 -11.97 35.30 -3.91
C CYS A 355 -11.26 36.24 -4.89
N GLU A 356 -11.86 37.39 -5.19
CA GLU A 356 -11.29 38.40 -6.11
C GLU A 356 -10.86 37.81 -7.48
N GLY A 357 -11.69 36.94 -8.06
CA GLY A 357 -11.41 36.29 -9.35
C GLY A 357 -10.44 35.10 -9.29
N ARG A 358 -9.85 34.80 -8.13
CA ARG A 358 -8.92 33.68 -7.94
C ARG A 358 -9.60 32.49 -7.28
N VAL A 359 -9.26 31.28 -7.70
CA VAL A 359 -9.77 30.05 -7.06
C VAL A 359 -9.05 29.87 -5.72
N VAL A 360 -9.84 29.80 -4.65
CA VAL A 360 -9.36 29.58 -3.28
C VAL A 360 -9.84 28.25 -2.69
N GLY A 361 -10.71 27.54 -3.41
CA GLY A 361 -11.17 26.22 -3.01
C GLY A 361 -12.01 25.51 -4.05
N ALA A 362 -12.10 24.19 -3.93
CA ALA A 362 -12.86 23.34 -4.82
C ALA A 362 -13.40 22.09 -4.10
N VAL A 363 -14.63 21.70 -4.42
CA VAL A 363 -15.28 20.47 -3.97
C VAL A 363 -15.89 19.76 -5.17
N LEU A 364 -15.49 18.52 -5.44
CA LEU A 364 -16.05 17.69 -6.51
C LEU A 364 -16.51 16.36 -5.93
N TYR A 365 -17.67 15.89 -6.40
CA TYR A 365 -18.27 14.61 -6.07
C TYR A 365 -18.78 13.92 -7.34
N GLY A 366 -18.53 12.61 -7.46
CA GLY A 366 -18.95 11.78 -8.58
C GLY A 366 -18.06 11.93 -9.81
N ASP A 367 -17.87 13.16 -10.28
CA ASP A 367 -16.98 13.45 -11.40
C ASP A 367 -15.84 14.40 -11.00
N LEU A 368 -14.61 13.86 -11.01
CA LEU A 368 -13.39 14.56 -10.61
C LEU A 368 -12.63 15.18 -11.78
N CYS A 369 -13.20 15.17 -12.99
CA CYS A 369 -12.57 15.79 -14.15
C CYS A 369 -12.31 17.29 -13.89
N GLY A 370 -11.08 17.75 -14.18
CA GLY A 370 -10.64 19.12 -13.92
C GLY A 370 -10.06 19.37 -12.51
N SER A 371 -10.06 18.37 -11.62
CA SER A 371 -9.47 18.52 -10.26
C SER A 371 -8.01 18.97 -10.27
N GLY A 372 -7.18 18.44 -11.18
CA GLY A 372 -5.79 18.85 -11.32
C GLY A 372 -5.66 20.31 -11.75
N ARG A 373 -6.48 20.76 -12.71
CA ARG A 373 -6.56 22.16 -13.16
C ARG A 373 -6.94 23.10 -12.02
N PHE A 374 -7.96 22.75 -11.24
CA PHE A 374 -8.40 23.57 -10.09
C PHE A 374 -7.31 23.70 -9.03
N LEU A 375 -6.58 22.61 -8.74
CA LEU A 375 -5.45 22.67 -7.82
C LEU A 375 -4.31 23.53 -8.38
N GLY A 376 -4.04 23.45 -9.68
CA GLY A 376 -3.07 24.33 -10.36
C GLY A 376 -3.42 25.80 -10.16
N TRP A 377 -4.66 26.19 -10.49
CA TRP A 377 -5.13 27.57 -10.30
C TRP A 377 -5.02 28.06 -8.86
N MET A 378 -5.32 27.20 -7.87
CA MET A 378 -5.16 27.53 -6.45
C MET A 378 -3.70 27.76 -6.06
N ARG A 379 -2.78 26.94 -6.57
CA ARG A 379 -1.34 27.05 -6.27
C ARG A 379 -0.70 28.26 -6.92
N ASP A 380 -1.06 28.51 -8.18
CA ASP A 380 -0.51 29.61 -8.98
C ASP A 380 -1.20 30.95 -8.65
N GLY A 381 -2.31 30.91 -7.91
CA GLY A 381 -3.15 32.06 -7.62
C GLY A 381 -3.71 32.69 -8.91
N THR A 382 -4.02 31.90 -9.93
CA THR A 382 -4.46 32.42 -11.23
C THR A 382 -5.76 33.24 -11.10
N ASP A 383 -5.76 34.46 -11.63
CA ASP A 383 -6.97 35.27 -11.77
C ASP A 383 -7.72 34.84 -13.03
N LEU A 384 -8.93 34.32 -12.85
CA LEU A 384 -9.77 33.78 -13.91
C LEU A 384 -10.85 34.78 -14.37
N GLY A 385 -10.90 35.98 -13.78
CA GLY A 385 -11.95 36.96 -14.05
C GLY A 385 -13.36 36.45 -13.80
N ALA A 386 -14.34 36.98 -14.55
CA ALA A 386 -15.77 36.67 -14.39
C ALA A 386 -16.30 35.54 -15.31
N GLY A 387 -15.41 34.76 -15.93
CA GLY A 387 -15.76 33.75 -16.95
C GLY A 387 -16.78 32.71 -16.48
N LEU A 388 -17.74 32.39 -17.34
CA LEU A 388 -18.96 31.61 -17.00
C LEU A 388 -18.82 30.08 -17.12
N ASP A 389 -17.71 29.55 -17.64
CA ASP A 389 -17.57 28.11 -17.90
C ASP A 389 -16.35 27.46 -17.21
N LEU A 390 -16.06 27.90 -15.98
CA LEU A 390 -14.93 27.38 -15.19
C LEU A 390 -15.14 25.93 -14.72
N LEU A 391 -16.40 25.49 -14.67
CA LEU A 391 -16.78 24.14 -14.23
C LEU A 391 -16.94 23.14 -15.37
N ALA A 392 -16.81 23.57 -16.64
CA ALA A 392 -16.86 22.65 -17.77
C ALA A 392 -15.81 21.53 -17.60
N PRO A 393 -16.20 20.27 -17.89
CA PRO A 393 -15.24 19.19 -18.04
C PRO A 393 -14.27 19.56 -19.16
N ASP A 394 -12.99 19.33 -18.91
CA ASP A 394 -11.91 19.57 -19.87
C ASP A 394 -11.23 18.24 -20.15
N GLU A 395 -10.87 17.99 -21.40
CA GLU A 395 -10.06 16.82 -21.74
C GLU A 395 -8.66 17.08 -21.20
N GLY A 396 -8.40 16.59 -19.98
CA GLY A 396 -7.22 16.93 -19.20
C GLY A 396 -5.93 16.91 -20.02
N SER A 397 -5.14 17.99 -19.92
CA SER A 397 -3.92 18.16 -20.70
C SER A 397 -2.79 17.23 -20.21
N ASP A 398 -1.79 16.98 -21.07
CA ASP A 398 -0.60 16.20 -20.70
C ASP A 398 0.18 16.80 -19.51
N GLY A 399 0.06 18.12 -19.29
CA GLY A 399 0.67 18.82 -18.16
C GLY A 399 -0.09 18.64 -16.83
N GLU A 400 -1.30 18.09 -16.85
CA GLU A 400 -2.13 17.90 -15.65
C GLU A 400 -1.43 16.94 -14.65
N VAL A 401 -1.17 17.42 -13.43
CA VAL A 401 -0.64 16.56 -12.35
C VAL A 401 -1.73 15.59 -11.89
N VAL A 402 -1.51 14.30 -12.13
CA VAL A 402 -2.41 13.20 -11.72
C VAL A 402 -2.05 12.69 -10.33
N CYS A 403 -0.76 12.57 -10.00
CA CYS A 403 -0.28 12.12 -8.69
C CYS A 403 0.45 13.25 -7.96
N HIS A 404 -0.25 14.03 -7.14
CA HIS A 404 0.34 15.13 -6.35
C HIS A 404 1.38 14.69 -5.33
N CYS A 405 1.35 13.42 -4.94
CA CYS A 405 2.30 12.84 -4.02
C CYS A 405 3.71 12.75 -4.59
N HIS A 406 3.81 12.36 -5.85
CA HIS A 406 5.08 12.14 -6.54
C HIS A 406 5.26 13.09 -7.72
N ASP A 407 4.42 14.12 -7.77
CA ASP A 407 4.34 15.12 -8.84
C ASP A 407 4.33 14.53 -10.26
N VAL A 408 3.51 13.49 -10.46
CA VAL A 408 3.44 12.79 -11.76
C VAL A 408 2.30 13.35 -12.61
N THR A 409 2.62 13.79 -13.82
CA THR A 409 1.65 14.30 -14.79
C THR A 409 0.98 13.20 -15.62
N ARG A 410 -0.16 13.54 -16.24
CA ARG A 410 -0.85 12.70 -17.23
C ARG A 410 0.10 12.29 -18.36
N GLY A 411 0.80 13.25 -18.95
CA GLY A 411 1.75 13.00 -20.04
C GLY A 411 2.88 12.07 -19.63
N ALA A 412 3.38 12.17 -18.39
CA ALA A 412 4.38 11.23 -17.87
C ALA A 412 3.85 9.80 -17.76
N ILE A 413 2.57 9.62 -17.40
CA ILE A 413 1.91 8.31 -17.37
C ILE A 413 1.71 7.80 -18.80
N THR A 414 1.12 8.60 -19.69
CA THR A 414 0.88 8.24 -21.10
C THR A 414 2.18 7.85 -21.80
N ALA A 415 3.23 8.67 -21.68
CA ALA A 415 4.54 8.38 -22.25
C ALA A 415 5.15 7.07 -21.70
N ALA A 416 4.98 6.79 -20.39
CA ALA A 416 5.45 5.54 -19.81
C ALA A 416 4.65 4.32 -20.31
N VAL A 417 3.34 4.47 -20.49
CA VAL A 417 2.45 3.43 -21.06
C VAL A 417 2.85 3.13 -22.50
N GLU A 418 3.02 4.14 -23.34
CA GLU A 418 3.40 3.99 -24.75
C GLU A 418 4.82 3.41 -24.91
N ALA A 419 5.79 3.92 -24.16
CA ALA A 419 7.19 3.50 -24.26
C ALA A 419 7.41 2.05 -23.77
N HIS A 420 6.60 1.58 -22.83
CA HIS A 420 6.82 0.30 -22.15
C HIS A 420 5.68 -0.71 -22.28
N GLY A 421 4.59 -0.37 -22.98
CA GLY A 421 3.41 -1.23 -23.14
C GLY A 421 2.77 -1.62 -21.80
N LEU A 422 2.68 -0.67 -20.88
CA LEU A 422 2.14 -0.93 -19.53
C LEU A 422 0.63 -1.17 -19.63
N THR A 423 0.13 -2.19 -18.91
CA THR A 423 -1.28 -2.60 -18.95
C THR A 423 -1.93 -2.69 -17.58
N THR A 424 -1.18 -2.44 -16.51
CA THR A 424 -1.69 -2.45 -15.14
C THR A 424 -1.24 -1.22 -14.36
N LEU A 425 -2.06 -0.83 -13.38
CA LEU A 425 -1.73 0.27 -12.48
C LEU A 425 -0.44 0.01 -11.70
N GLU A 426 -0.18 -1.24 -11.30
CA GLU A 426 1.06 -1.61 -10.61
C GLU A 426 2.29 -1.37 -11.48
N GLN A 427 2.21 -1.68 -12.77
CA GLN A 427 3.29 -1.42 -13.73
C GLN A 427 3.52 0.08 -13.90
N VAL A 428 2.46 0.88 -13.99
CA VAL A 428 2.56 2.35 -14.00
C VAL A 428 3.23 2.84 -12.72
N GLY A 429 2.77 2.40 -11.56
CA GLY A 429 3.35 2.78 -10.26
C GLY A 429 4.81 2.38 -10.10
N CYS A 430 5.23 1.22 -10.60
CA CYS A 430 6.64 0.82 -10.60
C CYS A 430 7.54 1.72 -11.46
N ARG A 431 6.98 2.34 -12.50
CA ARG A 431 7.75 3.18 -13.45
C ARG A 431 7.71 4.65 -13.09
N THR A 432 6.54 5.18 -12.76
CA THR A 432 6.32 6.61 -12.53
C THR A 432 6.20 6.96 -11.06
N ARG A 433 6.10 5.97 -10.16
CA ARG A 433 5.70 6.12 -8.75
C ARG A 433 4.24 6.55 -8.55
N ALA A 434 3.47 6.83 -9.60
CA ALA A 434 2.07 7.22 -9.46
C ALA A 434 1.26 6.14 -8.72
N GLY A 435 0.47 6.54 -7.72
CA GLY A 435 -0.37 5.63 -6.94
C GLY A 435 0.34 4.80 -5.87
N THR A 436 1.66 4.98 -5.68
CA THR A 436 2.45 4.31 -4.61
C THR A 436 2.56 5.13 -3.33
N GLY A 437 2.21 6.42 -3.40
CA GLY A 437 2.19 7.37 -2.28
C GLY A 437 0.93 7.25 -1.43
N CYS A 438 0.06 8.26 -1.42
CA CYS A 438 -1.21 8.17 -0.68
C CYS A 438 -2.24 7.21 -1.30
N GLY A 439 -2.07 6.83 -2.57
CA GLY A 439 -3.01 5.98 -3.31
C GLY A 439 -4.28 6.69 -3.82
N GLN A 440 -4.51 7.96 -3.52
CA GLN A 440 -5.71 8.71 -3.95
C GLN A 440 -5.82 8.82 -5.49
N CYS A 441 -4.70 8.97 -6.18
CA CYS A 441 -4.70 9.10 -7.65
C CYS A 441 -4.93 7.77 -8.39
N ARG A 442 -5.08 6.63 -7.69
CA ARG A 442 -5.16 5.31 -8.36
C ARG A 442 -6.32 5.21 -9.34
N GLY A 443 -7.49 5.78 -9.01
CA GLY A 443 -8.63 5.84 -9.93
C GLY A 443 -8.34 6.68 -11.18
N ALA A 444 -7.68 7.82 -11.03
CA ALA A 444 -7.27 8.67 -12.14
C ALA A 444 -6.19 8.00 -13.02
N VAL A 445 -5.19 7.36 -12.40
CA VAL A 445 -4.17 6.58 -13.12
C VAL A 445 -4.79 5.47 -13.96
N THR A 446 -5.78 4.75 -13.42
CA THR A 446 -6.50 3.71 -14.18
C THR A 446 -7.24 4.29 -15.38
N ARG A 447 -7.84 5.49 -15.25
CA ARG A 447 -8.48 6.18 -16.37
C ARG A 447 -7.48 6.58 -17.45
N VAL A 448 -6.38 7.24 -17.08
CA VAL A 448 -5.30 7.60 -18.03
C VAL A 448 -4.74 6.36 -18.73
N LEU A 449 -4.56 5.26 -17.99
CA LEU A 449 -4.12 3.99 -18.56
C LEU A 449 -5.14 3.41 -19.56
N ALA A 450 -6.44 3.53 -19.28
CA ALA A 450 -7.50 3.10 -20.18
C ALA A 450 -7.60 3.99 -21.43
N ASP A 451 -7.46 5.30 -21.26
CA ASP A 451 -7.47 6.30 -22.34
C ASP A 451 -6.28 6.05 -23.29
N ALA A 452 -5.07 5.88 -22.74
CA ALA A 452 -3.85 5.56 -23.49
C ALA A 452 -3.91 4.17 -24.18
N ALA A 453 -4.72 3.24 -23.66
CA ALA A 453 -4.95 1.94 -24.27
C ALA A 453 -6.05 1.94 -25.35
N GLY A 454 -6.79 3.04 -25.51
CA GLY A 454 -7.66 3.32 -26.66
C GLY A 454 -8.98 2.55 -26.75
N THR A 455 -9.79 2.43 -25.68
CA THR A 455 -11.27 2.17 -25.74
C THR A 455 -11.93 2.08 -24.35
N ALA A 456 -13.26 2.25 -24.26
CA ALA A 456 -14.09 1.94 -23.09
C ALA A 456 -14.00 0.47 -22.63
N ASP A 457 -13.59 -0.44 -23.54
CA ASP A 457 -13.24 -1.83 -23.21
C ASP A 457 -11.85 -1.95 -22.56
N GLY A 458 -10.98 -0.96 -22.70
CA GLY A 458 -9.69 -0.85 -22.02
C GLY A 458 -9.83 -0.77 -20.50
N ALA A 459 -10.78 -0.01 -19.98
CA ALA A 459 -11.05 0.05 -18.54
C ALA A 459 -11.54 -1.31 -17.99
N LYS A 460 -12.43 -1.99 -18.72
CA LYS A 460 -12.86 -3.36 -18.40
C LYS A 460 -11.74 -4.37 -18.55
N ALA A 461 -10.84 -4.21 -19.53
CA ALA A 461 -9.69 -5.06 -19.77
C ALA A 461 -8.60 -4.87 -18.71
N VAL A 462 -8.35 -3.64 -18.25
CA VAL A 462 -7.42 -3.33 -17.15
C VAL A 462 -7.96 -3.85 -15.82
N ASP A 463 -9.25 -3.67 -15.55
CA ASP A 463 -9.92 -4.19 -14.36
C ASP A 463 -10.00 -5.73 -14.39
N ALA A 464 -10.30 -6.33 -15.56
CA ALA A 464 -10.23 -7.77 -15.77
C ALA A 464 -8.80 -8.32 -15.67
N ALA A 465 -7.79 -7.62 -16.19
CA ALA A 465 -6.38 -8.00 -16.09
C ALA A 465 -5.88 -7.90 -14.65
N THR A 466 -6.30 -6.88 -13.91
CA THR A 466 -6.00 -6.69 -12.49
C THR A 466 -6.67 -7.80 -11.65
N ARG A 467 -7.96 -8.09 -11.89
CA ARG A 467 -8.65 -9.22 -11.25
C ARG A 467 -8.05 -10.58 -11.62
N ARG A 468 -7.63 -10.76 -12.88
CA ARG A 468 -6.99 -11.99 -13.37
C ARG A 468 -5.61 -12.18 -12.73
N ALA A 469 -4.83 -11.11 -12.59
CA ALA A 469 -3.56 -11.13 -11.87
C ALA A 469 -3.78 -11.46 -10.38
N ALA A 470 -4.78 -10.86 -9.72
CA ALA A 470 -5.13 -11.17 -8.34
C ALA A 470 -5.58 -12.63 -8.16
N ARG A 471 -6.43 -13.15 -9.06
CA ARG A 471 -6.86 -14.56 -9.07
C ARG A 471 -5.71 -15.52 -9.32
N MET A 472 -4.79 -15.20 -10.23
CA MET A 472 -3.59 -16.01 -10.45
C MET A 472 -2.67 -16.02 -9.22
N ARG A 473 -2.51 -14.88 -8.52
CA ARG A 473 -1.77 -14.82 -7.24
C ARG A 473 -2.42 -15.66 -6.14
N LEU A 474 -3.75 -15.67 -6.06
CA LEU A 474 -4.50 -16.48 -5.10
C LEU A 474 -4.39 -17.98 -5.43
N GLY A 475 -4.62 -18.35 -6.69
CA GLY A 475 -4.48 -19.74 -7.15
C GLY A 475 -3.07 -20.29 -6.94
N PHE A 476 -2.04 -19.48 -7.17
CA PHE A 476 -0.65 -19.84 -6.88
C PHE A 476 -0.41 -20.04 -5.38
N ARG A 477 -0.92 -19.16 -4.52
CA ARG A 477 -0.78 -19.30 -3.06
C ARG A 477 -1.47 -20.58 -2.56
N VAL A 478 -2.69 -20.84 -3.01
CA VAL A 478 -3.44 -22.05 -2.66
C VAL A 478 -2.69 -23.29 -3.14
N TRP A 479 -2.20 -23.30 -4.39
CA TRP A 479 -1.43 -24.43 -4.93
C TRP A 479 -0.11 -24.65 -4.19
N HIS A 480 0.59 -23.58 -3.80
CA HIS A 480 1.85 -23.66 -3.06
C HIS A 480 1.65 -24.19 -1.64
N HIS A 481 0.65 -23.68 -0.92
CA HIS A 481 0.31 -24.18 0.41
C HIS A 481 -0.22 -25.61 0.38
N ALA A 482 -1.04 -25.98 -0.62
CA ALA A 482 -1.50 -27.34 -0.81
C ALA A 482 -0.35 -28.32 -1.08
N ASN A 483 0.64 -27.94 -1.91
CA ASN A 483 1.83 -28.76 -2.12
C ASN A 483 2.70 -28.86 -0.86
N ALA A 484 2.90 -27.74 -0.15
CA ALA A 484 3.66 -27.77 1.10
C ALA A 484 2.99 -28.66 2.15
N ALA A 485 1.66 -28.61 2.27
CA ALA A 485 0.88 -29.47 3.17
C ALA A 485 0.93 -30.94 2.74
N LEU A 486 0.75 -31.24 1.45
CA LEU A 486 0.86 -32.60 0.90
C LEU A 486 2.25 -33.19 1.18
N MET A 487 3.31 -32.40 1.01
CA MET A 487 4.68 -32.85 1.28
C MET A 487 4.94 -33.03 2.77
N ALA A 488 4.41 -32.16 3.63
CA ALA A 488 4.46 -32.35 5.07
C ALA A 488 3.75 -33.65 5.48
N VAL A 489 2.58 -33.93 4.89
CA VAL A 489 1.85 -35.19 5.11
C VAL A 489 2.69 -36.37 4.62
N LEU A 490 3.25 -36.34 3.40
CA LEU A 490 4.08 -37.44 2.87
C LEU A 490 5.34 -37.68 3.71
N LEU A 491 5.99 -36.62 4.20
CA LEU A 491 7.14 -36.68 5.09
C LEU A 491 6.78 -37.25 6.47
N LEU A 492 5.63 -36.87 7.03
CA LEU A 492 5.20 -37.27 8.37
C LEU A 492 4.53 -38.66 8.40
N THR A 493 3.85 -39.05 7.33
CA THR A 493 3.07 -40.30 7.28
C THR A 493 3.83 -41.46 6.65
N GLY A 494 4.98 -41.21 6.00
CA GLY A 494 5.81 -42.28 5.45
C GLY A 494 5.08 -43.20 4.47
N ILE A 495 4.08 -42.69 3.73
CA ILE A 495 3.26 -43.49 2.83
C ILE A 495 4.16 -44.14 1.77
N SER A 496 4.35 -45.45 1.91
CA SER A 496 5.06 -46.29 0.96
C SER A 496 4.09 -46.65 -0.17
N LEU A 497 4.27 -46.03 -1.34
CA LEU A 497 3.52 -46.38 -2.54
C LEU A 497 3.93 -47.80 -2.99
N HIS A 498 3.07 -48.78 -2.73
CA HIS A 498 3.29 -50.18 -3.11
C HIS A 498 2.76 -50.44 -4.52
N PHE A 499 3.63 -50.82 -5.45
CA PHE A 499 3.23 -51.32 -6.76
C PHE A 499 3.41 -52.85 -6.80
N PRO A 500 2.46 -53.62 -7.37
CA PRO A 500 2.57 -55.08 -7.43
C PRO A 500 3.84 -55.49 -8.18
N GLY A 501 4.75 -56.23 -7.52
CA GLY A 501 5.97 -56.77 -8.12
C GLY A 501 7.28 -56.08 -7.74
N THR A 502 7.30 -55.12 -6.80
CA THR A 502 8.54 -54.54 -6.26
C THR A 502 8.81 -55.06 -4.84
N PRO A 503 10.03 -55.53 -4.50
CA PRO A 503 10.35 -55.92 -3.14
C PRO A 503 10.33 -54.70 -2.22
N VAL A 504 9.88 -54.90 -0.98
CA VAL A 504 9.70 -53.85 0.03
C VAL A 504 11.02 -53.13 0.32
N ALA A 505 11.26 -52.01 -0.37
CA ALA A 505 12.27 -51.06 0.06
C ALA A 505 11.66 -50.24 1.20
N VAL A 506 11.84 -50.74 2.42
CA VAL A 506 11.68 -49.91 3.63
C VAL A 506 12.59 -48.70 3.43
N VAL A 507 12.07 -47.49 3.66
CA VAL A 507 12.86 -46.26 3.64
C VAL A 507 13.85 -46.32 4.81
N GLU A 508 14.98 -46.99 4.62
CA GLU A 508 16.11 -46.90 5.53
C GLU A 508 16.94 -45.66 5.14
N PHE A 509 17.07 -44.74 6.09
CA PHE A 509 17.97 -43.60 6.00
C PHE A 509 19.42 -44.08 6.13
N GLY A 510 20.03 -44.48 5.02
CA GLY A 510 21.43 -44.88 4.94
C GLY A 510 22.16 -44.21 3.78
N TRP A 511 23.38 -43.71 4.02
CA TRP A 511 24.25 -43.17 2.98
C TRP A 511 24.98 -44.34 2.29
N SER A 512 24.64 -44.63 1.03
CA SER A 512 25.27 -45.67 0.22
C SER A 512 26.07 -45.04 -0.91
N HIS A 513 27.34 -45.44 -1.05
CA HIS A 513 28.28 -44.92 -2.07
C HIS A 513 28.17 -45.60 -3.44
N ARG A 514 27.10 -46.36 -3.74
CA ARG A 514 26.88 -46.97 -5.05
C ARG A 514 25.95 -46.11 -5.92
N LEU A 515 26.41 -45.78 -7.13
CA LEU A 515 25.84 -44.83 -8.11
C LEU A 515 24.42 -45.14 -8.64
N HIS A 516 23.70 -46.14 -8.12
CA HIS A 516 22.44 -46.62 -8.71
C HIS A 516 21.23 -46.72 -7.77
N GLU A 517 21.29 -46.10 -6.59
CA GLU A 517 20.11 -45.96 -5.72
C GLU A 517 19.95 -44.50 -5.30
N TRP A 518 18.84 -43.87 -5.71
CA TRP A 518 18.52 -42.51 -5.31
C TRP A 518 17.94 -42.56 -3.89
N SER A 519 18.75 -42.20 -2.89
CA SER A 519 18.25 -42.00 -1.53
C SER A 519 17.26 -40.81 -1.50
N GLY A 520 16.33 -40.80 -0.53
CA GLY A 520 15.39 -39.68 -0.35
C GLY A 520 16.11 -38.31 -0.23
N LEU A 521 17.35 -38.31 0.26
CA LEU A 521 18.23 -37.14 0.31
C LEU A 521 18.62 -36.60 -1.08
N ALA A 522 18.81 -37.45 -2.08
CA ALA A 522 19.13 -37.03 -3.45
C ALA A 522 17.91 -36.35 -4.11
N LEU A 523 16.70 -36.86 -3.85
CA LEU A 523 15.45 -36.25 -4.28
C LEU A 523 15.19 -34.92 -3.55
N CYS A 524 15.39 -34.87 -2.24
CA CYS A 524 15.31 -33.63 -1.47
C CYS A 524 16.36 -32.60 -1.93
N GLY A 525 17.59 -33.03 -2.23
CA GLY A 525 18.66 -32.18 -2.74
C GLY A 525 18.37 -31.63 -4.14
N ALA A 526 17.92 -32.48 -5.07
CA ALA A 526 17.51 -32.05 -6.40
C ALA A 526 16.32 -31.07 -6.34
N TYR A 527 15.39 -31.29 -5.42
CA TYR A 527 14.25 -30.39 -5.21
C TYR A 527 14.64 -29.08 -4.50
N ALA A 528 15.59 -29.10 -3.57
CA ALA A 528 16.14 -27.89 -2.95
C ALA A 528 16.89 -27.03 -3.99
N VAL A 529 17.64 -27.66 -4.90
CA VAL A 529 18.27 -26.99 -6.05
C VAL A 529 17.22 -26.43 -7.00
N PHE A 530 16.14 -27.17 -7.26
CA PHE A 530 14.99 -26.70 -8.03
C PHE A 530 14.33 -25.47 -7.40
N LEU A 531 14.01 -25.51 -6.10
CA LEU A 531 13.46 -24.38 -5.35
C LEU A 531 14.41 -23.17 -5.33
N GLY A 532 15.71 -23.40 -5.17
CA GLY A 532 16.74 -22.37 -5.25
C GLY A 532 16.79 -21.71 -6.63
N LEU A 533 16.75 -22.50 -7.71
CA LEU A 533 16.65 -22.01 -9.08
C LEU A 533 15.34 -21.24 -9.31
N CYS A 534 14.20 -21.75 -8.81
CA CYS A 534 12.92 -21.06 -8.88
C CYS A 534 12.96 -19.67 -8.19
N LEU A 535 13.61 -19.58 -7.03
CA LEU A 535 13.79 -18.32 -6.31
C LEU A 535 14.71 -17.35 -7.05
N VAL A 536 15.82 -17.84 -7.62
CA VAL A 536 16.74 -17.04 -8.44
C VAL A 536 16.06 -16.52 -9.71
N PHE A 537 15.27 -17.36 -10.39
CA PHE A 537 14.52 -16.97 -11.59
C PHE A 537 13.41 -15.97 -11.26
N ARG A 538 12.65 -16.17 -10.18
CA ARG A 538 11.66 -15.20 -9.70
C ARG A 538 12.29 -13.84 -9.41
N ARG A 539 13.48 -13.84 -8.80
CA ARG A 539 14.23 -12.61 -8.48
C ARG A 539 14.75 -11.89 -9.72
N LYS A 540 15.03 -12.62 -10.80
CA LYS A 540 15.60 -12.09 -12.04
C LYS A 540 14.57 -11.66 -13.09
N PHE A 541 13.43 -12.35 -13.17
CA PHE A 541 12.41 -12.13 -14.21
C PHE A 541 11.08 -11.55 -13.68
N GLY A 542 10.82 -11.59 -12.37
CA GLY A 542 9.55 -11.11 -11.82
C GLY A 542 8.39 -12.12 -12.02
N ALA A 543 7.18 -11.71 -11.65
CA ALA A 543 5.96 -12.52 -11.73
C ALA A 543 5.13 -12.20 -12.98
N ASP A 544 5.79 -12.02 -14.12
CA ASP A 544 5.18 -11.78 -15.41
C ASP A 544 4.89 -13.10 -16.15
N ALA A 545 4.02 -13.02 -17.17
CA ALA A 545 3.57 -14.19 -17.94
C ALA A 545 4.72 -14.96 -18.61
N GLN A 546 5.85 -14.28 -18.89
CA GLN A 546 7.07 -14.88 -19.44
C GLN A 546 7.79 -15.76 -18.42
N GLY A 547 7.83 -15.34 -17.14
CA GLY A 547 8.30 -16.18 -16.05
C GLY A 547 7.46 -17.45 -15.94
N ALA A 548 6.13 -17.31 -15.87
CA ALA A 548 5.20 -18.44 -15.71
C ALA A 548 5.32 -19.49 -16.84
N ALA A 549 5.53 -19.06 -18.09
CA ALA A 549 5.72 -19.97 -19.22
C ALA A 549 7.00 -20.83 -19.11
N MET A 550 8.11 -20.24 -18.65
CA MET A 550 9.34 -21.03 -18.41
C MET A 550 9.23 -21.91 -17.16
N PHE A 551 8.45 -21.50 -16.16
CA PHE A 551 8.20 -22.30 -14.95
C PHE A 551 7.40 -23.58 -15.20
N VAL A 552 6.56 -23.63 -16.24
CA VAL A 552 5.81 -24.84 -16.63
C VAL A 552 6.56 -25.65 -17.68
N ALA A 553 7.20 -24.99 -18.64
CA ALA A 553 7.94 -25.67 -19.70
C ALA A 553 9.19 -26.40 -19.17
N PHE A 554 9.91 -25.83 -18.20
CA PHE A 554 11.16 -26.42 -17.71
C PHE A 554 10.96 -27.74 -16.94
N PRO A 555 9.99 -27.87 -15.99
CA PRO A 555 9.67 -29.15 -15.36
C PRO A 555 9.19 -30.21 -16.35
N LEU A 556 8.43 -29.81 -17.39
CA LEU A 556 8.00 -30.72 -18.44
C LEU A 556 9.19 -31.22 -19.27
N VAL A 557 10.14 -30.35 -19.62
CA VAL A 557 11.37 -30.75 -20.34
C VAL A 557 12.27 -31.64 -19.47
N VAL A 558 12.42 -31.33 -18.18
CA VAL A 558 13.20 -32.16 -17.24
C VAL A 558 12.53 -33.51 -17.01
N ALA A 559 11.21 -33.55 -16.81
CA ALA A 559 10.45 -34.79 -16.67
C ALA A 559 10.48 -35.63 -17.96
N SER A 560 10.41 -34.98 -19.13
CA SER A 560 10.52 -35.62 -20.45
C SER A 560 11.92 -36.17 -20.71
N GLY A 561 12.96 -35.41 -20.34
CA GLY A 561 14.36 -35.84 -20.46
C GLY A 561 14.68 -37.01 -19.53
N LEU A 562 14.15 -36.98 -18.30
CA LEU A 562 14.26 -38.09 -17.35
C LEU A 562 13.53 -39.34 -17.81
N THR A 563 12.36 -39.22 -18.47
CA THR A 563 11.65 -40.37 -19.05
C THR A 563 12.36 -40.92 -20.30
N PHE A 564 13.07 -40.09 -21.06
CA PHE A 564 13.84 -40.51 -22.23
C PHE A 564 15.17 -41.21 -21.87
N LEU A 565 15.80 -40.80 -20.77
CA LEU A 565 17.04 -41.41 -20.25
C LEU A 565 16.77 -42.68 -19.41
N TRP A 566 15.53 -42.86 -18.94
CA TRP A 566 15.10 -43.97 -18.08
C TRP A 566 15.38 -45.38 -18.64
N PRO A 567 15.20 -45.66 -19.95
CA PRO A 567 15.41 -47.00 -20.49
C PRO A 567 16.89 -47.40 -20.62
N GLY A 568 17.82 -46.42 -20.68
CA GLY A 568 19.26 -46.68 -20.79
C GLY A 568 19.96 -46.95 -19.47
N LEU A 569 19.24 -46.87 -18.34
CA LEU A 569 19.78 -46.95 -16.98
C LEU A 569 19.36 -48.24 -16.24
N LEU A 570 18.61 -49.14 -16.88
CA LEU A 570 18.16 -50.40 -16.30
C LEU A 570 18.85 -51.61 -16.97
N PRO A 571 19.27 -52.62 -16.22
CA PRO A 571 19.99 -53.77 -16.77
C PRO A 571 19.11 -54.67 -17.65
N ASP A 572 19.76 -55.37 -18.59
CA ASP A 572 19.26 -56.12 -19.76
C ASP A 572 18.17 -57.20 -19.58
N ARG A 573 17.43 -57.26 -18.47
CA ARG A 573 16.36 -58.26 -18.27
C ARG A 573 15.12 -57.71 -17.57
N ALA A 574 14.33 -56.91 -18.28
CA ALA A 574 12.93 -56.67 -17.92
C ALA A 574 12.10 -56.18 -19.12
N TRP A 575 12.12 -56.90 -20.25
CA TRP A 575 11.21 -56.62 -21.36
C TRP A 575 9.94 -57.47 -21.23
N SER A 576 8.98 -56.98 -20.45
CA SER A 576 7.57 -57.32 -20.65
C SER A 576 6.67 -56.23 -20.06
N VAL A 577 6.64 -55.06 -20.70
CA VAL A 577 5.65 -54.03 -20.32
C VAL A 577 4.94 -53.49 -21.55
N SER A 578 4.00 -54.28 -22.06
CA SER A 578 2.97 -53.85 -23.03
C SER A 578 2.03 -52.76 -22.49
N ALA A 579 2.10 -52.43 -21.19
CA ALA A 579 1.28 -51.40 -20.54
C ALA A 579 1.97 -50.03 -20.35
N LEU A 580 3.29 -49.92 -20.51
CA LEU A 580 4.03 -48.65 -20.30
C LEU A 580 4.14 -47.81 -21.57
N VAL A 581 4.21 -48.46 -22.74
CA VAL A 581 4.25 -47.77 -24.04
C VAL A 581 3.01 -46.89 -24.26
N PRO A 582 1.77 -47.35 -23.97
CA PRO A 582 0.58 -46.49 -24.11
C PRO A 582 0.61 -45.29 -23.16
N VAL A 583 1.14 -45.43 -21.95
CA VAL A 583 1.19 -44.35 -20.95
C VAL A 583 2.26 -43.30 -21.31
N ALA A 584 3.42 -43.74 -21.80
CA ALA A 584 4.48 -42.85 -22.28
C ALA A 584 4.05 -42.13 -23.57
N VAL A 585 3.36 -42.82 -24.47
CA VAL A 585 2.77 -42.23 -25.69
C VAL A 585 1.65 -41.26 -25.33
N ALA A 586 0.77 -41.60 -24.38
CA ALA A 586 -0.30 -40.70 -23.92
C ALA A 586 0.24 -39.44 -23.23
N HIS A 587 1.27 -39.57 -22.38
CA HIS A 587 1.91 -38.40 -21.75
C HIS A 587 2.67 -37.55 -22.77
N SER A 588 3.32 -38.16 -23.75
CA SER A 588 4.01 -37.44 -24.82
C SER A 588 3.03 -36.70 -25.74
N LEU A 589 1.91 -37.33 -26.09
CA LEU A 589 0.84 -36.71 -26.86
C LEU A 589 0.17 -35.58 -26.07
N LEU A 590 -0.09 -35.77 -24.77
CA LEU A 590 -0.65 -34.72 -23.91
C LEU A 590 0.32 -33.53 -23.79
N ALA A 591 1.62 -33.78 -23.62
CA ALA A 591 2.64 -32.75 -23.57
C ALA A 591 2.75 -31.99 -24.90
N VAL A 592 2.75 -32.69 -26.03
CA VAL A 592 2.77 -32.07 -27.37
C VAL A 592 1.50 -31.28 -27.63
N SER A 593 0.32 -31.80 -27.28
CA SER A 593 -0.97 -31.11 -27.43
C SER A 593 -1.05 -29.85 -26.56
N VAL A 594 -0.53 -29.89 -25.32
CA VAL A 594 -0.47 -28.70 -24.45
C VAL A 594 0.54 -27.69 -24.97
N VAL A 595 1.70 -28.12 -25.47
CA VAL A 595 2.69 -27.24 -26.11
C VAL A 595 2.11 -26.61 -27.38
N MET A 596 1.41 -27.36 -28.24
CA MET A 596 0.76 -26.81 -29.43
C MET A 596 -0.39 -25.88 -29.07
N PHE A 597 -1.20 -26.21 -28.06
CA PHE A 597 -2.26 -25.33 -27.55
C PHE A 597 -1.69 -24.00 -27.03
N LEU A 598 -0.58 -24.05 -26.29
CA LEU A 598 0.14 -22.87 -25.80
C LEU A 598 0.77 -22.07 -26.96
N ILE A 599 1.39 -22.73 -27.94
CA ILE A 599 1.94 -22.05 -29.13
C ILE A 599 0.83 -21.36 -29.90
N GLN A 600 -0.31 -22.02 -30.11
CA GLN A 600 -1.43 -21.50 -30.89
C GLN A 600 -2.14 -20.33 -30.19
N HIS A 601 -2.29 -20.38 -28.85
CA HIS A 601 -2.97 -19.36 -28.06
C HIS A 601 -2.05 -18.26 -27.50
N LEU A 602 -0.72 -18.40 -27.63
CA LEU A 602 0.27 -17.38 -27.24
C LEU A 602 1.06 -16.82 -28.46
N SER A 603 0.61 -17.14 -29.68
CA SER A 603 1.35 -16.96 -30.95
C SER A 603 1.72 -15.53 -31.34
N HIS A 604 1.27 -14.48 -30.65
CA HIS A 604 1.68 -13.11 -30.96
C HIS A 604 2.95 -12.62 -30.24
N ALA A 605 3.42 -13.29 -29.19
CA ALA A 605 4.55 -12.79 -28.38
C ALA A 605 5.96 -13.29 -28.76
N PRO A 606 6.20 -14.56 -29.17
CA PRO A 606 7.56 -15.06 -29.32
C PRO A 606 8.31 -14.52 -30.55
N TRP A 607 7.59 -14.23 -31.64
CA TRP A 607 8.18 -13.80 -32.91
C TRP A 607 8.75 -12.38 -32.89
N ALA A 608 8.16 -11.48 -32.08
CA ALA A 608 8.64 -10.10 -31.93
C ALA A 608 10.01 -10.03 -31.22
N TRP A 609 10.28 -10.95 -30.29
CA TRP A 609 11.55 -11.03 -29.57
C TRP A 609 12.68 -11.56 -30.47
N TRP A 610 12.39 -12.58 -31.30
CA TRP A 610 13.38 -13.13 -32.25
C TRP A 610 13.78 -12.11 -33.34
N ARG A 611 12.85 -11.31 -33.87
CA ARG A 611 13.17 -10.23 -34.83
C ARG A 611 14.06 -9.14 -34.22
N LYS A 612 13.86 -8.76 -32.96
CA LYS A 612 14.68 -7.74 -32.27
C LYS A 612 16.14 -8.18 -32.01
N ARG A 613 16.41 -9.49 -31.97
CA ARG A 613 17.78 -10.01 -31.81
C ARG A 613 18.53 -10.13 -33.14
N GLY A 614 17.82 -10.34 -34.25
CA GLY A 614 18.40 -10.34 -35.59
C GLY A 614 18.93 -8.98 -36.03
N SER A 615 18.29 -7.88 -35.64
CA SER A 615 18.74 -6.52 -36.00
C SER A 615 19.93 -6.01 -35.19
N ARG A 616 20.13 -6.50 -33.95
CA ARG A 616 21.27 -6.11 -33.11
C ARG A 616 22.60 -6.79 -33.45
N ARG A 617 22.62 -7.79 -34.35
CA ARG A 617 23.87 -8.44 -34.82
C ARG A 617 24.39 -7.94 -36.17
N ARG A 618 23.73 -6.98 -36.82
CA ARG A 618 24.24 -6.31 -38.04
C ARG A 618 24.72 -4.88 -37.80
N ALA A 619 24.78 -4.43 -36.55
CA ALA A 619 25.36 -3.16 -36.16
C ALA A 619 26.29 -3.38 -34.96
N LEU A 620 27.39 -4.08 -35.23
CA LEU A 620 28.65 -4.03 -34.50
C LEU A 620 29.76 -4.32 -35.52
#